data_AF-A0A258L7F4-F1
#
_entry.id   AF-A0A258L7F4-F1
#
_cell.length_a   1.000
_cell.length_b   1.000
_cell.length_c   1.000
_cell.angle_alpha   90.00
_cell.angle_beta   90.00
_cell.angle_gamma   90.00
#
_symmetry.space_group_name_H-M   'P 1'
#
loop_
_entity.id
_entity.type
_entity.pdbx_description
1 polymer ?
#
loop_
_entity_poly.entity_id
_entity_poly.type
_entity_poly.pdbx_seq_one_letter_code
_entity_poly.pdbx_strand_id
1 'polypeptide(L)' 'MDLFEQMLAGGLIPNDHPQLNLLWEAVAETIQRSALLNSSTSVAETRNRISEIIGKEIDQSTTIFVPFHTNF' A
#
# COMPACT_ATOMS: atom_id res chain seq x y z
N MET A 1 -0.38 21.98 -2.03
CA MET A 1 0.20 20.65 -2.04
C MET A 1 -0.42 19.88 -0.90
N ASP A 2 -1.20 18.84 -1.18
CA ASP A 2 -1.72 17.97 -0.11
C ASP A 2 -0.59 17.16 0.54
N LEU A 3 -0.91 16.44 1.62
CA LEU A 3 0.06 15.61 2.35
C LEU A 3 0.75 14.58 1.43
N PHE A 4 0.01 13.90 0.56
CA PHE A 4 0.56 12.85 -0.29
C PHE A 4 1.45 13.42 -1.38
N GLU A 5 1.08 14.55 -1.98
CA GLU A 5 1.95 15.30 -2.89
C GLU A 5 3.24 15.76 -2.19
N GLN A 6 3.18 16.18 -0.92
CA GLN A 6 4.36 16.50 -0.11
C GLN A 6 5.24 15.28 0.15
N MET A 7 4.64 14.14 0.49
CA MET A 7 5.38 12.88 0.69
C MET A 7 6.09 12.43 -0.59
N LEU A 8 5.42 12.55 -1.75
CA LEU A 8 6.02 12.23 -3.06
C LEU A 8 7.16 13.18 -3.44
N ALA A 9 7.07 14.46 -3.07
CA ALA A 9 8.15 15.42 -3.24
C ALA A 9 9.36 15.13 -2.34
N GLY A 10 9.17 14.34 -1.27
CA GLY A 10 10.19 14.00 -0.28
C GLY A 10 10.44 15.12 0.74
N GLY A 11 11.27 14.82 1.74
CA GLY A 11 11.61 15.74 2.83
C GLY A 11 10.96 15.38 4.16
N LEU A 12 10.93 16.33 5.09
CA LEU A 12 10.38 16.15 6.43
C LEU A 12 8.89 16.51 6.44
N ILE A 13 8.06 15.57 6.91
CA ILE A 13 6.65 15.83 7.24
C ILE A 13 6.55 16.10 8.75
N PRO A 14 6.09 17.29 9.17
CA PRO A 14 5.88 17.59 10.58
C PRO A 14 4.81 16.70 11.21
N ASN A 15 4.98 16.34 12.49
CA ASN A 15 4.02 15.51 13.23
C ASN A 15 2.68 16.22 13.50
N ASP A 16 2.64 17.55 13.39
CA ASP A 16 1.44 18.39 13.53
C ASP A 16 0.83 18.77 12.16
N HIS A 17 1.23 18.09 11.08
CA HIS A 17 0.67 18.34 9.76
C HIS A 17 -0.87 18.19 9.78
N PRO A 18 -1.64 19.17 9.29
CA PRO A 18 -3.10 19.21 9.47
C PRO A 18 -3.85 18.06 8.80
N GLN A 19 -3.21 17.38 7.84
CA GLN A 19 -3.78 16.24 7.10
C GLN A 19 -3.19 14.89 7.52
N LEU A 20 -2.43 14.82 8.62
CA LEU A 20 -1.78 13.57 9.05
C LEU A 20 -2.79 12.44 9.32
N ASN A 21 -4.04 12.76 9.65
CA ASN A 21 -5.13 11.79 9.77
C ASN A 21 -5.37 11.00 8.47
N LEU A 22 -5.25 11.64 7.30
CA LEU A 22 -5.45 10.99 6.00
C LEU A 22 -4.40 9.90 5.74
N LEU A 23 -3.16 10.14 6.19
CA LEU A 23 -2.10 9.13 6.14
C LEU A 23 -2.47 7.91 7.00
N TRP A 24 -2.95 8.14 8.23
CA TRP A 24 -3.34 7.04 9.11
C TRP A 24 -4.55 6.26 8.61
N GLU A 25 -5.49 6.93 7.95
CA GLU A 25 -6.62 6.29 7.26
C GLU A 25 -6.12 5.38 6.12
N ALA A 26 -5.21 5.87 5.28
CA ALA A 26 -4.60 5.08 4.21
C ALA A 26 -3.80 3.87 4.74
N VAL A 27 -3.01 4.07 5.81
CA VAL A 27 -2.27 2.99 6.48
C VAL A 27 -3.23 1.93 7.04
N ALA A 28 -4.33 2.34 7.67
CA ALA A 28 -5.32 1.41 8.22
C ALA A 28 -5.99 0.57 7.11
N GLU A 29 -6.34 1.18 5.98
CA GLU A 29 -6.88 0.47 4.81
C GLU A 29 -5.85 -0.53 4.25
N THR A 30 -4.61 -0.11 4.06
CA THR A 30 -3.57 -0.99 3.51
C THR A 30 -3.19 -2.12 4.47
N ILE A 31 -3.28 -1.94 5.79
CA ILE A 31 -3.14 -3.03 6.77
C ILE A 31 -4.23 -4.10 6.56
N GLN A 32 -5.49 -3.70 6.37
CA GLN A 32 -6.59 -4.63 6.12
C GLN A 32 -6.36 -5.43 4.83
N ARG A 33 -5.95 -4.74 3.75
CA ARG A 33 -5.62 -5.39 2.47
C ARG A 33 -4.37 -6.27 2.56
N SER A 34 -3.38 -5.88 3.36
CA SER A 34 -2.16 -6.66 3.58
C SER A 34 -2.43 -7.98 4.30
N ALA A 35 -3.39 -8.02 5.22
CA ALA A 35 -3.82 -9.26 5.86
C ALA A 35 -4.40 -10.26 4.82
N LEU A 36 -5.22 -9.76 3.89
CA LEU A 36 -5.74 -10.55 2.78
C LEU A 36 -4.64 -10.97 1.80
N LEU A 37 -3.72 -10.06 1.45
CA LEU A 37 -2.56 -10.37 0.61
C LEU A 37 -1.79 -11.55 1.20
N ASN A 38 -1.45 -11.47 2.48
CA ASN A 38 -0.61 -12.46 3.15
C ASN A 38 -1.30 -13.79 3.46
N SER A 39 -2.63 -13.89 3.28
CA SER A 39 -3.35 -15.16 3.33
C SER A 39 -3.48 -15.87 1.96
N SER A 40 -2.91 -15.28 0.90
CA SER A 40 -2.97 -15.86 -0.45
C SER A 40 -2.30 -17.23 -0.52
N THR A 41 -2.90 -18.12 -1.31
CA THR A 41 -2.43 -19.52 -1.47
C THR A 41 -1.89 -19.81 -2.87
N SER A 42 -1.90 -18.83 -3.76
CA SER A 42 -1.38 -18.97 -5.13
C SER A 42 -0.74 -17.68 -5.64
N VAL A 43 0.17 -17.79 -6.61
CA VAL A 43 0.83 -16.64 -7.25
C VAL A 43 -0.19 -15.71 -7.92
N ALA A 44 -1.23 -16.26 -8.55
CA ALA A 44 -2.28 -15.47 -9.19
C ALA A 44 -3.08 -14.65 -8.18
N GLU A 45 -3.45 -15.27 -7.04
CA GLU A 45 -4.16 -14.57 -5.96
C GLU A 45 -3.28 -13.48 -5.34
N THR A 46 -2.01 -13.79 -5.02
CA THR A 46 -1.06 -12.80 -4.49
C THR A 46 -0.96 -11.59 -5.41
N ARG A 47 -0.84 -11.84 -6.73
CA ARG A 47 -0.76 -10.78 -7.74
C ARG A 47 -2.02 -9.92 -7.78
N ASN A 48 -3.20 -10.54 -7.75
CA ASN A 48 -4.47 -9.81 -7.76
C ASN A 48 -4.60 -8.94 -6.51
N ARG A 49 -4.30 -9.49 -5.32
CA ARG A 49 -4.43 -8.76 -4.06
C ARG A 49 -3.46 -7.59 -3.91
N ILE A 50 -2.20 -7.75 -4.33
CA ILE A 50 -1.27 -6.61 -4.29
C ILE A 50 -1.61 -5.56 -5.36
N SER A 51 -2.20 -5.96 -6.50
CA SER A 51 -2.70 -5.02 -7.51
C SER A 51 -3.78 -4.08 -6.95
N GLU A 52 -4.62 -4.58 -6.03
CA GLU A 52 -5.62 -3.76 -5.32
C GLU A 52 -4.98 -2.73 -4.36
N ILE A 53 -3.83 -3.04 -3.77
CA ILE A 53 -3.11 -2.12 -2.87
C ILE A 53 -2.42 -1.03 -3.68
N ILE A 54 -1.72 -1.39 -4.76
CA ILE A 54 -0.92 -0.42 -5.53
C ILE A 54 -1.73 0.33 -6.60
N GLY A 55 -3.01 -0.02 -6.78
CA GLY A 55 -3.91 0.57 -7.77
C GLY A 55 -3.47 0.34 -9.23
N LYS A 56 -2.72 -0.74 -9.50
CA LYS A 56 -2.18 -1.07 -10.83
C LYS A 56 -2.20 -2.56 -11.07
N GLU A 57 -2.53 -2.97 -12.29
CA GLU A 57 -2.37 -4.35 -12.71
C GLU A 57 -0.89 -4.73 -12.78
N ILE A 58 -0.59 -5.92 -12.28
CA ILE A 58 0.74 -6.51 -12.37
C ILE A 58 0.75 -7.54 -13.51
N ASP A 59 1.80 -7.49 -14.32
CA ASP A 59 1.97 -8.39 -15.45
C ASP A 59 1.98 -9.86 -15.02
N GLN A 60 1.42 -10.74 -15.85
CA GLN A 60 1.24 -12.15 -15.52
C GLN A 60 2.56 -12.93 -15.34
N SER A 61 3.65 -12.46 -15.94
CA SER A 61 4.98 -13.04 -15.78
C SER A 61 5.63 -12.71 -14.42
N THR A 62 5.06 -11.78 -13.66
CA THR A 62 5.60 -11.36 -12.36
C THR A 62 5.15 -12.32 -11.25
N THR A 63 6.13 -12.79 -10.47
CA THR A 63 5.90 -13.60 -9.27
C THR A 63 6.20 -12.78 -8.01
N ILE A 64 5.27 -12.77 -7.08
CA ILE A 64 5.41 -12.13 -5.76
C ILE A 64 5.13 -13.20 -4.71
N PHE A 65 5.96 -13.28 -3.69
CA PHE A 65 5.82 -14.22 -2.58
C PHE A 65 5.27 -13.50 -1.35
N VAL A 66 4.40 -14.19 -0.63
CA VAL A 66 3.92 -13.78 0.70
C VAL A 66 4.78 -14.44 1.78
N PRO A 67 4.99 -13.81 2.94
CA PRO A 67 4.41 -12.53 3.35
C PRO A 67 5.10 -11.31 2.70
N PHE A 68 4.31 -10.28 2.45
CA PHE A 68 4.70 -8.99 1.88
C PHE A 68 4.25 -7.85 2.80
N HIS A 69 5.07 -6.80 2.93
CA HIS A 69 4.82 -5.65 3.79
C HIS A 69 5.05 -4.34 3.04
N THR A 70 4.12 -3.39 3.18
CA THR A 70 4.20 -2.02 2.64
C THR A 70 3.46 -1.06 3.57
N ASN A 71 3.69 0.25 3.42
CA ASN A 71 3.15 1.27 4.30
C ASN A 71 1.66 1.58 4.01
N PHE A 72 1.36 2.10 2.82
CA PHE A 72 0.01 2.40 2.36
C PHE A 72 -0.03 2.38 0.84
#